data_AF-A0A9W8TRN0-F1
#
_entry.id   AF-A0A9W8TRN0-F1
#
_cell.length_a   1.000
_cell.length_b   1.000
_cell.length_c   1.000
_cell.angle_alpha   90.00
_cell.angle_beta   90.00
_cell.angle_gamma   90.00
#
_symmetry.space_group_name_H-M   'P 1'
#
loop_
_entity.id
_entity.type
_entity.pdbx_description
1 polymer ?
#
loop_
_entity_poly.entity_id
_entity_poly.type
_entity_poly.pdbx_seq_one_letter_code
_entity_poly.pdbx_strand_id
1 'polypeptide(L)'
;MATTLPSLTDEPTLYPGCCFSLSWPLLATVHTLLLQSISIIPSTSNSISSPTADLQRKKEVGSGDDDDDDERSLVLSIGSGTGLLEELLHRYLNSGVRDRGDEISSSSATTSPPPTTTATTATPTGAADGSSGAGGCWRVEGVEVNHTVNLHLPEHRINHVSGTWAILESRARTASVLMFVYPRDGALVRRYIDAFMMREGGRVQLVFWLGPKCDWEETGFGSVGAGAAAKEELEITEIRSGGGLAEFEMLAAVRRKTA
;
A
#
# COMPACT_ATOMS: atom_id res chain seq x y z
N MET A 1 12.39 15.65 -13.73
CA MET A 1 11.18 15.81 -14.57
C MET A 1 10.14 14.86 -14.02
N ALA A 2 8.93 15.32 -13.69
CA ALA A 2 7.88 14.40 -13.22
C ALA A 2 7.45 13.52 -14.39
N THR A 3 7.69 12.21 -14.29
CA THR A 3 7.18 11.25 -15.27
C THR A 3 5.66 11.18 -15.14
N THR A 4 4.94 11.41 -16.23
CA THR A 4 3.49 11.18 -16.27
C THR A 4 3.21 9.72 -15.96
N LEU A 5 2.33 9.45 -15.00
CA LEU A 5 1.90 8.09 -14.70
C LEU A 5 1.04 7.54 -15.84
N PRO A 6 1.16 6.24 -16.14
CA PRO A 6 0.29 5.61 -17.13
C PRO A 6 -1.15 5.56 -16.63
N SER A 7 -2.10 5.66 -17.56
CA SER A 7 -3.50 5.32 -17.29
C SER A 7 -3.65 3.80 -17.24
N LEU A 8 -4.18 3.28 -16.13
CA LEU A 8 -4.46 1.85 -15.99
C LEU A 8 -5.73 1.47 -16.75
N THR A 9 -5.82 0.18 -17.12
CA THR A 9 -6.99 -0.44 -17.73
C THR A 9 -7.48 -1.59 -16.84
N ASP A 10 -8.56 -2.26 -17.25
CA ASP A 10 -9.05 -3.46 -16.56
C ASP A 10 -8.19 -4.70 -16.83
N GLU A 11 -7.38 -4.68 -17.89
CA GLU A 11 -6.52 -5.80 -18.28
C GLU A 11 -5.11 -5.67 -17.68
N PRO A 12 -4.53 -6.76 -17.14
CA PRO A 12 -3.16 -6.75 -16.63
C PRO A 12 -2.17 -6.38 -17.74
N THR A 13 -1.44 -5.29 -17.53
CA THR A 13 -0.48 -4.76 -18.52
C THR A 13 0.91 -4.61 -17.89
N LEU A 14 1.94 -5.10 -18.59
CA LEU A 14 3.34 -4.86 -18.21
C LEU A 14 3.77 -3.45 -18.61
N TYR A 15 4.26 -2.69 -17.64
CA TYR A 15 4.78 -1.34 -17.87
C TYR A 15 6.31 -1.34 -17.81
N PRO A 16 7.01 -0.53 -18.63
CA PRO A 16 8.45 -0.40 -18.55
C PRO A 16 8.92 -0.06 -17.13
N GLY A 17 9.83 -0.88 -16.60
CA GLY A 17 10.39 -0.68 -15.26
C GLY A 17 9.52 -1.18 -14.10
N CYS A 18 8.39 -1.83 -14.37
CA CYS A 18 7.63 -2.57 -13.36
C CYS A 18 7.65 -4.06 -13.69
N CYS A 19 8.06 -4.88 -12.72
CA CYS A 19 8.14 -6.33 -12.92
C CYS A 19 6.78 -7.04 -12.83
N PHE A 20 5.81 -6.40 -12.18
CA PHE A 20 4.47 -6.93 -11.97
C PHE A 20 3.48 -6.23 -12.91
N SER A 21 2.56 -6.98 -13.50
CA SER A 21 1.54 -6.42 -14.40
C SER A 21 0.56 -5.57 -13.59
N LEU A 22 0.20 -4.38 -14.11
CA LEU A 22 -0.65 -3.43 -13.40
C LEU A 22 -1.99 -3.27 -14.09
N SER A 23 -3.04 -3.12 -13.28
CA SER A 23 -4.43 -2.91 -13.72
C SER A 23 -5.26 -2.25 -12.62
N TRP A 24 -6.41 -1.68 -12.96
CA TRP A 24 -7.36 -1.14 -11.97
C TRP A 24 -7.89 -2.20 -10.99
N PRO A 25 -8.30 -3.40 -11.45
CA PRO A 25 -8.76 -4.45 -10.55
C PRO A 25 -7.67 -4.90 -9.58
N LEU A 26 -6.38 -4.85 -9.95
CA LEU A 26 -5.28 -5.15 -9.02
C LEU A 26 -5.25 -4.14 -7.85
N LEU A 27 -5.27 -2.84 -8.15
CA LEU A 27 -5.25 -1.82 -7.10
C LEU A 27 -6.52 -1.88 -6.23
N ALA A 28 -7.68 -2.17 -6.82
CA ALA A 28 -8.92 -2.41 -6.09
C ALA A 28 -8.83 -3.64 -5.17
N THR A 29 -8.20 -4.71 -5.64
CA THR A 29 -7.96 -5.93 -4.86
C THR A 29 -7.08 -5.64 -3.66
N VAL A 30 -5.93 -4.98 -3.87
CA VAL A 30 -5.02 -4.57 -2.79
C VAL A 30 -5.73 -3.66 -1.78
N HIS A 31 -6.49 -2.67 -2.25
CA HIS A 31 -7.27 -1.79 -1.38
C HIS A 31 -8.29 -2.55 -0.53
N THR A 32 -9.04 -3.48 -1.13
CA THR A 32 -10.00 -4.32 -0.39
C THR A 32 -9.29 -5.12 0.71
N LEU A 33 -8.11 -5.66 0.41
CA LEU A 33 -7.33 -6.42 1.37
C LEU A 33 -6.72 -5.53 2.47
N LEU A 34 -6.38 -4.28 2.17
CA LEU A 34 -5.97 -3.28 3.16
C LEU A 34 -7.12 -2.89 4.09
N LEU A 35 -8.32 -2.65 3.57
CA LEU A 35 -9.48 -2.28 4.40
C LEU A 35 -9.87 -3.39 5.38
N GLN A 36 -9.78 -4.65 4.97
CA GLN A 36 -10.07 -5.77 5.85
C GLN A 36 -9.06 -5.94 6.99
N SER A 37 -7.83 -5.41 6.88
CA SER A 37 -6.85 -5.48 7.98
C SER A 37 -7.01 -4.36 9.02
N ILE A 38 -7.69 -3.25 8.68
CA ILE A 38 -7.93 -2.14 9.61
C ILE A 38 -8.84 -2.56 10.79
N SER A 39 -9.82 -3.43 10.55
CA SER A 39 -10.77 -3.90 11.60
C SER A 39 -10.13 -4.70 12.75
N ILE A 40 -8.83 -4.99 12.67
CA ILE A 40 -8.08 -5.81 13.64
C ILE A 40 -7.35 -4.95 14.68
N ILE A 41 -7.29 -3.62 14.49
CA ILE A 41 -6.51 -2.75 15.36
C ILE A 41 -7.40 -2.30 16.55
N PRO A 42 -7.15 -2.77 17.79
CA PRO A 42 -7.83 -2.22 18.95
C PRO A 42 -7.39 -0.75 19.10
N SER A 43 -8.35 0.16 19.01
CA SER A 43 -8.17 1.56 19.37
C SER A 43 -7.64 1.62 20.79
N THR A 44 -6.35 1.91 20.95
CA THR A 44 -5.73 2.13 22.25
C THR A 44 -6.18 3.50 22.76
N SER A 45 -7.43 3.59 23.22
CA SER A 45 -7.88 4.70 24.05
C SER A 45 -7.35 4.49 25.47
N ASN A 46 -6.08 4.83 25.69
CA ASN A 46 -5.54 4.93 27.05
C ASN A 46 -6.15 6.16 27.75
N SER A 47 -7.31 5.97 28.38
CA SER A 47 -7.77 6.81 29.47
C SER A 47 -6.95 6.46 30.72
N ILE A 48 -5.81 7.14 30.88
CA ILE A 48 -5.03 7.06 32.12
C ILE A 48 -5.84 7.77 33.20
N SER A 49 -6.51 6.99 34.05
CA SER A 49 -6.93 7.44 35.38
C SER A 49 -5.80 7.11 36.35
N SER A 50 -5.06 8.14 36.77
CA SER A 50 -4.04 8.02 37.81
C SER A 50 -4.65 8.11 39.20
N PRO A 51 -4.15 7.35 40.20
CA PRO A 51 -4.16 7.78 41.59
C PRO A 51 -2.79 8.37 41.99
N THR A 52 -2.80 9.66 42.29
CA THR A 52 -2.06 10.38 43.35
C THR A 52 -0.62 9.96 43.70
N ALA A 53 0.37 10.83 43.41
CA ALA A 53 1.06 11.67 44.40
C ALA A 53 2.54 11.98 44.03
N ASP A 54 2.75 13.28 43.77
CA ASP A 54 3.86 14.14 44.19
C ASP A 54 5.30 14.13 43.61
N LEU A 55 5.70 15.38 43.31
CA LEU A 55 7.03 16.02 43.29
C LEU A 55 7.89 16.04 41.99
N GLN A 56 7.54 17.05 41.17
CA GLN A 56 8.40 18.12 40.61
C GLN A 56 9.62 17.83 39.72
N ARG A 57 9.45 18.31 38.47
CA ARG A 57 10.30 19.29 37.74
C ARG A 57 11.49 18.76 36.91
N LYS A 58 11.30 18.66 35.59
CA LYS A 58 11.90 19.62 34.64
C LYS A 58 11.16 19.60 33.29
N LYS A 59 10.92 20.80 32.79
CA LYS A 59 10.16 21.18 31.60
C LYS A 59 11.13 21.23 30.42
N GLU A 60 10.93 20.37 29.42
CA GLU A 60 11.39 20.62 28.05
C GLU A 60 10.20 20.46 27.11
N VAL A 61 10.23 21.28 26.07
CA VAL A 61 9.10 21.80 25.31
C VAL A 61 8.60 20.77 24.31
N GLY A 62 7.29 20.54 24.30
CA GLY A 62 6.62 19.63 23.38
C GLY A 62 6.44 20.21 21.99
N SER A 63 6.35 19.28 21.03
CA SER A 63 5.74 19.47 19.73
C SER A 63 4.84 18.27 19.46
N GLY A 64 3.53 18.51 19.60
CA GLY A 64 2.38 17.86 18.95
C GLY A 64 2.40 16.37 18.71
N ASP A 65 1.66 15.64 19.54
CA ASP A 65 1.23 14.24 19.39
C ASP A 65 0.13 14.09 18.31
N ASP A 66 0.41 14.43 17.05
CA ASP A 66 -0.48 14.20 15.89
C ASP A 66 0.14 13.26 14.82
N ASP A 67 1.39 12.81 14.99
CA ASP A 67 2.12 11.99 14.00
C ASP A 67 1.88 10.46 14.11
N ASP A 68 1.27 9.97 15.19
CA ASP A 68 1.13 8.52 15.45
C ASP A 68 0.12 7.80 14.54
N ASP A 69 -0.92 8.50 14.06
CA ASP A 69 -1.92 7.89 13.17
C ASP A 69 -1.45 7.79 11.71
N ASP A 70 -0.54 8.67 11.27
CA ASP A 70 0.07 8.63 9.93
C ASP A 70 0.96 7.39 9.74
N GLU A 71 1.54 6.86 10.82
CA GLU A 71 2.35 5.64 10.75
C GLU A 71 1.52 4.36 10.76
N ARG A 72 0.29 4.40 11.28
CA ARG A 72 -0.60 3.22 11.32
C ARG A 72 -1.13 2.82 9.95
N SER A 73 -1.09 3.72 8.97
CA SER A 73 -1.48 3.45 7.59
C SER A 73 -0.29 3.49 6.63
N LEU A 74 0.86 2.95 7.07
CA LEU A 74 2.05 2.81 6.23
C LEU A 74 2.14 1.44 5.55
N VAL A 75 2.25 1.47 4.22
CA VAL A 75 2.69 0.35 3.37
C VAL A 75 4.16 0.55 2.99
N LEU A 76 5.01 -0.40 3.35
CA LEU A 76 6.42 -0.41 2.97
C LEU A 76 6.67 -1.48 1.89
N SER A 77 6.94 -1.04 0.67
CA SER A 77 7.22 -1.89 -0.48
C SER A 77 8.70 -2.21 -0.59
N ILE A 78 9.08 -3.49 -0.55
CA ILE A 78 10.46 -3.98 -0.61
C ILE A 78 10.77 -4.39 -2.05
N GLY A 79 11.82 -3.79 -2.62
CA GLY A 79 12.18 -3.99 -4.03
C GLY A 79 11.33 -3.14 -4.97
N SER A 80 11.13 -1.86 -4.62
CA SER A 80 10.21 -0.96 -5.34
C SER A 80 10.62 -0.65 -6.78
N GLY A 81 11.88 -0.87 -7.16
CA GLY A 81 12.36 -0.65 -8.53
C GLY A 81 12.14 0.80 -8.96
N THR A 82 11.37 0.99 -10.04
CA THR A 82 11.04 2.34 -10.53
C THR A 82 10.05 3.11 -9.65
N GLY A 83 9.37 2.45 -8.71
CA GLY A 83 8.35 3.07 -7.85
C GLY A 83 6.97 3.21 -8.48
N LEU A 84 6.76 2.63 -9.67
CA LEU A 84 5.54 2.84 -10.45
C LEU A 84 4.29 2.29 -9.73
N LEU A 85 4.37 1.05 -9.24
CA LEU A 85 3.26 0.41 -8.52
C LEU A 85 2.92 1.20 -7.25
N GLU A 86 3.94 1.62 -6.50
CA GLU A 86 3.81 2.32 -5.24
C GLU A 86 3.13 3.68 -5.42
N GLU A 87 3.53 4.45 -6.45
CA GLU A 87 2.91 5.75 -6.73
C GLU A 87 1.47 5.59 -7.24
N LEU A 88 1.19 4.60 -8.09
CA LEU A 88 -0.17 4.32 -8.55
C LEU A 88 -1.07 3.86 -7.40
N LEU A 89 -0.58 2.98 -6.53
CA LEU A 89 -1.30 2.53 -5.34
C LEU A 89 -1.53 3.68 -4.36
N HIS A 90 -0.51 4.50 -4.10
CA HIS A 90 -0.66 5.69 -3.26
C HIS A 90 -1.75 6.62 -3.78
N ARG A 91 -1.76 6.90 -5.09
CA ARG A 91 -2.82 7.72 -5.69
C ARG A 91 -4.18 7.06 -5.59
N TYR A 92 -4.27 5.76 -5.86
CA TYR A 92 -5.53 5.02 -5.77
C TYR A 92 -6.14 5.10 -4.36
N LEU A 93 -5.32 4.89 -3.33
CA LEU A 93 -5.76 4.86 -1.94
C LEU A 93 -6.17 6.24 -1.42
N ASN A 94 -5.58 7.31 -1.97
CA ASN A 94 -5.81 8.69 -1.54
C ASN A 94 -6.67 9.52 -2.51
N SER A 95 -6.96 8.99 -3.70
CA SER A 95 -8.00 9.50 -4.58
C SER A 95 -9.33 9.10 -3.96
N GLY A 96 -9.92 9.98 -3.15
CA GLY A 96 -11.27 9.79 -2.65
C GLY A 96 -12.15 9.30 -3.80
N VAL A 97 -13.01 8.32 -3.54
CA VAL A 97 -13.83 7.54 -4.51
C VAL A 97 -14.71 8.40 -5.47
N ARG A 98 -14.61 9.73 -5.42
CA ARG A 98 -15.40 10.73 -6.15
C ARG A 98 -15.08 10.92 -7.63
N ASP A 99 -13.95 10.45 -8.16
CA ASP A 99 -13.59 10.70 -9.58
C ASP A 99 -14.02 9.59 -10.56
N ARG A 100 -14.78 8.59 -10.10
CA ARG A 100 -15.14 7.40 -10.90
C ARG A 100 -16.47 7.50 -11.67
N GLY A 101 -17.04 8.70 -11.80
CA GLY A 101 -18.38 8.93 -12.35
C GLY A 101 -18.49 9.38 -13.81
N ASP A 102 -17.46 10.00 -14.40
CA ASP A 102 -17.69 10.87 -15.57
C ASP A 102 -17.07 10.42 -16.93
N GLU A 103 -16.59 9.19 -17.08
CA GLU A 103 -16.13 8.68 -18.40
C GLU A 103 -16.80 7.38 -18.88
N ILE A 104 -18.08 7.18 -18.54
CA ILE A 104 -18.93 6.20 -19.26
C ILE A 104 -20.20 6.89 -19.73
N SER A 105 -20.05 7.75 -20.74
CA SER A 105 -21.11 8.10 -21.69
C SER A 105 -20.51 8.77 -22.91
N SER A 106 -20.07 7.98 -23.89
CA SER A 106 -20.48 8.14 -25.30
C SER A 106 -19.54 7.39 -26.25
N SER A 107 -19.97 6.23 -26.74
CA SER A 107 -19.65 5.84 -28.12
C SER A 107 -20.63 4.78 -28.63
N SER A 108 -21.75 5.26 -29.20
CA SER A 108 -22.49 4.55 -30.23
C SER A 108 -22.85 5.52 -31.37
N ALA A 109 -21.96 5.54 -32.35
CA ALA A 109 -22.04 5.81 -33.79
C ALA A 109 -23.11 6.75 -34.42
N THR A 110 -22.60 7.59 -35.33
CA THR A 110 -23.10 7.86 -36.72
C THR A 110 -23.47 9.33 -37.05
N THR A 111 -22.53 10.00 -37.71
CA THR A 111 -22.65 10.86 -38.92
C THR A 111 -23.73 11.96 -39.00
N SER A 112 -23.32 13.25 -38.90
CA SER A 112 -23.54 14.36 -39.88
C SER A 112 -23.23 15.76 -39.29
N PRO A 113 -22.93 16.81 -40.11
CA PRO A 113 -22.09 17.98 -39.75
C PRO A 113 -22.87 19.23 -39.28
N PRO A 114 -22.19 20.34 -38.87
CA PRO A 114 -22.65 21.25 -37.81
C PRO A 114 -23.31 22.53 -38.33
N PRO A 115 -23.86 23.35 -37.40
CA PRO A 115 -23.73 24.79 -37.52
C PRO A 115 -23.10 25.46 -36.29
N THR A 116 -22.36 26.50 -36.65
CA THR A 116 -21.70 27.57 -35.88
C THR A 116 -22.59 28.22 -34.82
N THR A 117 -22.02 28.57 -33.65
CA THR A 117 -21.77 29.94 -33.14
C THR A 117 -22.01 30.09 -31.61
N THR A 118 -21.04 30.77 -30.99
CA THR A 118 -21.10 31.69 -29.83
C THR A 118 -21.07 31.17 -28.39
N ALA A 119 -20.08 31.75 -27.68
CA ALA A 119 -19.75 31.64 -26.27
C ALA A 119 -20.80 32.25 -25.34
N THR A 120 -20.89 31.74 -24.11
CA THR A 120 -21.23 32.52 -22.91
C THR A 120 -20.65 31.86 -21.66
N THR A 121 -19.89 32.67 -20.92
CA THR A 121 -19.32 32.44 -19.60
C THR A 121 -20.40 32.28 -18.54
N ALA A 122 -20.28 31.26 -17.67
CA ALA A 122 -20.95 31.28 -16.37
C ALA A 122 -20.18 30.43 -15.35
N THR A 123 -19.61 31.13 -14.37
CA THR A 123 -19.16 30.63 -13.07
C THR A 123 -20.36 30.14 -12.26
N PRO A 124 -20.18 29.14 -11.38
CA PRO A 124 -20.80 29.27 -10.07
C PRO A 124 -19.83 28.98 -8.92
N THR A 125 -20.07 29.79 -7.91
CA THR A 125 -19.43 29.93 -6.61
C THR A 125 -19.94 28.86 -5.64
N GLY A 126 -19.03 28.33 -4.81
CA GLY A 126 -19.28 27.99 -3.41
C GLY A 126 -20.09 26.74 -3.08
N ALA A 127 -19.45 25.77 -2.42
CA ALA A 127 -19.73 25.41 -1.02
C ALA A 127 -18.82 24.25 -0.62
N ALA A 128 -17.90 24.54 0.30
CA ALA A 128 -17.18 23.52 1.04
C ALA A 128 -18.18 22.80 1.94
N ASP A 129 -18.40 21.51 1.68
CA ASP A 129 -19.08 20.64 2.63
C ASP A 129 -18.04 19.65 3.17
N GLY A 130 -17.58 19.97 4.38
CA GLY A 130 -16.65 19.18 5.16
C GLY A 130 -17.35 17.96 5.71
N SER A 131 -17.23 16.85 5.01
CA SER A 131 -17.39 15.53 5.59
C SER A 131 -16.25 14.67 5.06
N SER A 132 -15.10 14.80 5.73
CA SER A 132 -13.98 13.87 5.68
C SER A 132 -14.49 12.48 6.07
N GLY A 133 -14.94 11.73 5.08
CA GLY A 133 -15.26 10.32 5.23
C GLY A 133 -14.01 9.60 5.71
N ALA A 134 -14.17 8.77 6.73
CA ALA A 134 -13.13 7.99 7.39
C ALA A 134 -12.54 6.87 6.48
N GLY A 135 -12.07 7.24 5.29
CA GLY A 135 -11.14 6.43 4.51
C GLY A 135 -9.73 6.84 4.91
N GLY A 136 -9.00 5.97 5.60
CA GLY A 136 -7.65 6.28 6.09
C GLY A 136 -6.72 6.74 4.96
N CYS A 137 -5.91 7.76 5.23
CA CYS A 137 -4.85 8.23 4.34
C CYS A 137 -3.71 7.19 4.37
N TRP A 138 -3.63 6.32 3.35
CA TRP A 138 -2.55 5.34 3.28
C TRP A 138 -1.31 5.95 2.67
N ARG A 139 -0.19 5.90 3.41
CA ARG A 139 1.14 6.24 2.89
C ARG A 139 1.79 4.99 2.30
N VAL A 140 2.35 5.11 1.10
CA VAL A 140 3.08 4.03 0.42
C VAL A 140 4.51 4.48 0.15
N GLU A 141 5.47 3.75 0.69
CA GLU A 141 6.89 4.01 0.55
C GLU A 141 7.60 2.83 -0.13
N GLY A 142 8.65 3.12 -0.88
CA GLY A 142 9.48 2.12 -1.54
C GLY A 142 10.82 1.96 -0.83
N VAL A 143 11.34 0.73 -0.79
CA VAL A 143 12.70 0.39 -0.39
C VAL A 143 13.46 -0.09 -1.61
N GLU A 144 14.63 0.48 -1.85
CA GLU A 144 15.45 0.15 -3.03
C GLU A 144 16.95 0.21 -2.72
N VAL A 145 17.72 -0.68 -3.35
CA VAL A 145 19.18 -0.73 -3.25
C VAL A 145 19.80 0.36 -4.10
N ASN A 146 19.31 0.52 -5.34
CA ASN A 146 19.88 1.48 -6.28
C ASN A 146 19.19 2.85 -6.16
N HIS A 147 19.96 3.88 -5.81
CA HIS A 147 19.46 5.24 -5.63
C HIS A 147 18.92 5.90 -6.90
N THR A 148 19.23 5.38 -8.10
CA THR A 148 18.92 6.05 -9.36
C THR A 148 17.81 5.36 -10.17
N VAL A 149 17.28 4.23 -9.72
CA VAL A 149 16.27 3.48 -10.51
C VAL A 149 14.86 4.00 -10.30
N ASN A 150 14.59 4.66 -9.17
CA ASN A 150 13.26 5.17 -8.90
C ASN A 150 12.98 6.40 -9.76
N LEU A 151 11.87 6.36 -10.50
CA LEU A 151 11.45 7.41 -11.42
C LEU A 151 10.13 8.08 -10.99
N HIS A 152 9.34 7.39 -10.16
CA HIS A 152 7.94 7.73 -9.91
C HIS A 152 7.67 8.18 -8.46
N LEU A 153 8.43 7.68 -7.48
CA LEU A 153 8.28 8.11 -6.09
C LEU A 153 8.96 9.47 -5.88
N PRO A 154 8.34 10.36 -5.08
CA PRO A 154 9.06 11.52 -4.55
C PRO A 154 10.14 11.07 -3.56
N GLU A 155 11.24 11.83 -3.46
CA GLU A 155 12.43 11.49 -2.65
C GLU A 155 12.10 11.08 -1.20
N HIS A 156 11.16 11.78 -0.56
CA HIS A 156 10.76 11.50 0.83
C HIS A 156 9.96 10.19 1.03
N ARG A 157 9.57 9.50 -0.05
CA ARG A 157 8.94 8.16 0.00
C ARG A 157 9.87 7.05 -0.48
N ILE A 158 11.14 7.38 -0.71
CA ILE A 158 12.17 6.42 -1.09
C ILE A 158 13.05 6.16 0.12
N ASN A 159 13.16 4.90 0.49
CA ASN A 159 14.09 4.42 1.48
C ASN A 159 15.18 3.59 0.80
N HIS A 160 16.38 3.58 1.40
CA HIS A 160 17.52 2.87 0.84
C HIS A 160 18.10 1.85 1.80
N VAL A 161 18.60 0.76 1.21
CA VAL A 161 19.33 -0.28 1.92
C VAL A 161 20.67 -0.54 1.25
N SER A 162 21.66 -0.97 2.03
CA SER A 162 23.05 -1.12 1.58
C SER A 162 23.29 -2.31 0.64
N GLY A 163 22.27 -3.16 0.41
CA GLY A 163 22.39 -4.29 -0.50
C GLY A 163 21.09 -5.09 -0.62
N THR A 164 21.06 -6.01 -1.57
CA THR A 164 19.88 -6.81 -1.94
C THR A 164 19.28 -7.59 -0.76
N TRP A 165 20.09 -7.97 0.23
CA TRP A 165 19.65 -8.75 1.39
C TRP A 165 19.56 -7.95 2.69
N ALA A 166 19.71 -6.63 2.62
CA ALA A 166 19.66 -5.77 3.80
C ALA A 166 18.20 -5.54 4.23
N ILE A 167 18.02 -5.42 5.55
CA ILE A 167 16.72 -5.14 6.17
C ILE A 167 16.69 -3.69 6.60
N LEU A 168 15.63 -2.98 6.23
CA LEU A 168 15.39 -1.62 6.69
C LEU A 168 14.66 -1.64 8.03
N GLU A 169 15.39 -1.89 9.12
CA GLU A 169 14.77 -2.08 10.44
C GLU A 169 14.00 -0.86 10.93
N SER A 170 14.52 0.35 10.75
CA SER A 170 13.93 1.57 11.29
C SER A 170 12.52 1.81 10.76
N ARG A 171 12.33 1.67 9.45
CA ARG A 171 11.03 1.92 8.80
C ARG A 171 10.10 0.71 8.83
N ALA A 172 10.63 -0.50 8.73
CA ALA A 172 9.81 -1.71 8.78
C ALA A 172 9.15 -1.92 10.16
N ARG A 173 9.74 -1.42 11.25
CA ARG A 173 9.14 -1.45 12.60
C ARG A 173 7.88 -0.60 12.72
N THR A 174 7.79 0.50 11.97
CA THR A 174 6.66 1.43 12.04
C THR A 174 5.57 1.09 11.03
N ALA A 175 5.89 0.29 10.00
CA ALA A 175 4.94 -0.13 8.98
C ALA A 175 3.86 -1.07 9.52
N SER A 176 2.63 -0.86 9.06
CA SER A 176 1.51 -1.79 9.29
C SER A 176 1.44 -2.87 8.22
N VAL A 177 1.98 -2.57 7.04
CA VAL A 177 1.95 -3.47 5.88
C VAL A 177 3.32 -3.57 5.24
N LEU A 178 3.77 -4.79 4.98
CA LEU A 178 4.92 -5.05 4.10
C LEU A 178 4.42 -5.53 2.75
N MET A 179 5.02 -5.06 1.67
CA MET A 179 4.69 -5.50 0.31
C MET A 179 5.96 -5.95 -0.39
N PHE A 180 5.98 -7.19 -0.89
CA PHE A 180 7.09 -7.73 -1.67
C PHE A 180 6.66 -7.89 -3.12
N VAL A 181 7.37 -7.21 -4.02
CA VAL A 181 7.08 -7.23 -5.46
C VAL A 181 8.21 -7.97 -6.17
N TYR A 182 7.89 -9.10 -6.79
CA TYR A 182 8.83 -10.00 -7.44
C TYR A 182 10.10 -10.25 -6.61
N PRO A 183 9.98 -10.68 -5.33
CA PRO A 183 11.15 -10.87 -4.49
C PRO A 183 11.99 -12.04 -5.04
N ARG A 184 13.28 -11.78 -5.26
CA ARG A 184 14.20 -12.78 -5.82
C ARG A 184 14.71 -13.80 -4.80
N ASP A 185 14.48 -13.57 -3.52
CA ASP A 185 15.06 -14.36 -2.43
C ASP A 185 14.07 -14.53 -1.28
N GLY A 186 13.58 -15.75 -1.08
CA GLY A 186 12.66 -16.09 0.01
C GLY A 186 13.28 -15.96 1.40
N ALA A 187 14.61 -16.00 1.54
CA ALA A 187 15.27 -15.78 2.83
C ALA A 187 15.14 -14.32 3.29
N LEU A 188 15.13 -13.36 2.36
CA LEU A 188 14.87 -11.96 2.71
C LEU A 188 13.44 -11.78 3.22
N VAL A 189 12.48 -12.32 2.48
CA VAL A 189 11.05 -12.30 2.81
C VAL A 189 10.80 -12.89 4.22
N ARG A 190 11.40 -14.06 4.51
CA ARG A 190 11.38 -14.69 5.85
C ARG A 190 11.89 -13.77 6.94
N ARG A 191 13.07 -13.17 6.75
CA ARG A 191 13.67 -12.33 7.79
C ARG A 191 12.83 -11.10 8.12
N TYR A 192 12.15 -10.50 7.14
CA TYR A 192 11.22 -9.39 7.41
C TYR A 192 9.99 -9.88 8.21
N ILE A 193 9.42 -11.03 7.86
CA ILE A 193 8.30 -11.58 8.63
C ILE A 193 8.71 -11.92 10.07
N ASP A 194 9.80 -12.66 10.25
CA ASP A 194 10.28 -13.06 11.55
C ASP A 194 10.62 -11.85 12.43
N ALA A 195 11.20 -10.80 11.84
CA ALA A 195 11.61 -9.60 12.57
C ALA A 195 10.45 -8.66 12.93
N PHE A 196 9.40 -8.56 12.09
CA PHE A 196 8.39 -7.50 12.23
C PHE A 196 6.95 -7.98 12.36
N MET A 197 6.56 -9.07 11.69
CA MET A 197 5.19 -9.60 11.76
C MET A 197 5.02 -10.58 12.93
N MET A 198 5.98 -11.50 13.10
CA MET A 198 5.97 -12.50 14.18
C MET A 198 6.48 -11.97 15.52
N ARG A 199 6.94 -10.72 15.53
CA ARG A 199 7.42 -10.08 16.75
C ARG A 199 6.24 -9.76 17.66
N GLU A 200 6.34 -10.14 18.92
CA GLU A 200 5.37 -9.75 19.94
C GLU A 200 5.28 -8.21 20.04
N GLY A 201 4.06 -7.68 19.98
CA GLY A 201 3.82 -6.23 19.89
C GLY A 201 4.26 -5.58 18.57
N GLY A 202 4.55 -6.36 17.52
CA GLY A 202 4.87 -5.88 16.18
C GLY A 202 3.68 -5.14 15.54
N ARG A 203 3.99 -4.08 14.78
CA ARG A 203 2.97 -3.26 14.07
C ARG A 203 2.49 -3.91 12.77
N VAL A 204 3.32 -4.73 12.11
CA VAL A 204 2.97 -5.36 10.82
C VAL A 204 1.81 -6.35 11.02
N GLN A 205 0.66 -6.04 10.42
CA GLN A 205 -0.55 -6.87 10.47
C GLN A 205 -0.80 -7.63 9.16
N LEU A 206 -0.26 -7.10 8.05
CA LEU A 206 -0.51 -7.61 6.71
C LEU A 206 0.78 -7.65 5.91
N VAL A 207 0.98 -8.73 5.17
CA VAL A 207 2.08 -8.84 4.22
C VAL A 207 1.51 -9.24 2.86
N PHE A 208 1.87 -8.47 1.84
CA PHE A 208 1.60 -8.83 0.45
C PHE A 208 2.84 -9.45 -0.19
N TRP A 209 2.61 -10.50 -0.96
CA TRP A 209 3.58 -11.03 -1.91
C TRP A 209 2.96 -11.00 -3.30
N LEU A 210 3.64 -10.35 -4.23
CA LEU A 210 3.23 -10.20 -5.62
C LEU A 210 4.34 -10.78 -6.48
N GLY A 211 4.05 -11.84 -7.23
CA GLY A 211 5.05 -12.48 -8.07
C GLY A 211 4.46 -13.58 -8.95
N PRO A 212 5.31 -14.32 -9.70
CA PRO A 212 4.85 -15.36 -10.58
C PRO A 212 4.49 -16.62 -9.79
N LYS A 213 3.47 -17.35 -10.23
CA LYS A 213 2.96 -18.56 -9.57
C LYS A 213 4.02 -19.63 -9.33
N CYS A 214 5.00 -19.74 -10.23
CA CYS A 214 6.09 -20.71 -10.12
C CYS A 214 7.06 -20.41 -8.98
N ASP A 215 7.22 -19.14 -8.61
CA ASP A 215 8.19 -18.73 -7.58
C ASP A 215 7.59 -18.76 -6.18
N TRP A 216 6.28 -19.00 -6.05
CA TRP A 216 5.55 -19.01 -4.78
C TRP A 216 6.11 -20.02 -3.77
N GLU A 217 6.45 -21.23 -4.22
CA GLU A 217 6.96 -22.28 -3.33
C GLU A 217 8.40 -22.00 -2.87
N GLU A 218 9.20 -21.33 -3.70
CA GLU A 218 10.63 -21.07 -3.45
C GLU A 218 10.87 -19.75 -2.69
N THR A 219 10.28 -18.67 -3.20
CA THR A 219 10.50 -17.29 -2.74
C THR A 219 9.29 -16.67 -2.03
N GLY A 220 8.13 -17.30 -2.16
CA GLY A 220 6.91 -16.93 -1.44
C GLY A 220 6.88 -17.43 -0.01
N PHE A 221 5.68 -17.52 0.55
CA PHE A 221 5.47 -17.84 1.96
C PHE A 221 5.27 -19.33 2.27
N GLY A 222 5.34 -20.21 1.26
CA GLY A 222 5.08 -21.64 1.41
C GLY A 222 5.86 -22.33 2.53
N SER A 223 7.03 -21.80 2.90
CA SER A 223 7.86 -22.31 4.00
C SER A 223 7.83 -21.48 5.29
N VAL A 224 7.26 -20.27 5.29
CA VAL A 224 7.25 -19.35 6.45
C VAL A 224 6.17 -19.77 7.46
N GLY A 225 5.12 -20.42 6.97
CA GLY A 225 4.09 -21.09 7.78
C GLY A 225 4.36 -22.58 8.02
N ALA A 226 5.56 -23.11 7.77
CA ALA A 226 5.79 -24.56 7.87
C ALA A 226 5.90 -25.08 9.32
N GLY A 227 6.17 -24.20 10.28
CA GLY A 227 6.10 -24.52 11.71
C GLY A 227 4.66 -24.54 12.21
N ALA A 228 4.29 -25.50 13.06
CA ALA A 228 2.93 -25.64 13.61
C ALA A 228 2.41 -24.33 14.24
N ALA A 229 3.28 -23.60 14.95
CA ALA A 229 2.95 -22.31 15.58
C ALA A 229 2.54 -21.22 14.56
N ALA A 230 3.25 -21.11 13.43
CA ALA A 230 2.94 -20.12 12.40
C ALA A 230 1.62 -20.43 11.66
N LYS A 231 1.25 -21.71 11.52
CA LYS A 231 -0.06 -22.11 10.96
C LYS A 231 -1.22 -21.73 11.89
N GLU A 232 -0.98 -21.72 13.19
CA GLU A 232 -1.99 -21.32 14.17
C GLU A 232 -2.13 -19.80 14.24
N GLU A 233 -1.06 -19.04 14.05
CA GLU A 233 -1.10 -17.56 14.15
C GLU A 233 -1.41 -16.82 12.83
N LEU A 234 -1.17 -17.43 11.66
CA LEU A 234 -1.34 -16.75 10.37
C LEU A 234 -2.49 -17.30 9.51
N GLU A 235 -3.14 -16.39 8.80
CA GLU A 235 -4.08 -16.64 7.71
C GLU A 235 -3.45 -16.22 6.38
N ILE A 236 -3.51 -17.10 5.37
CA ILE A 236 -2.99 -16.84 4.02
C ILE A 236 -4.16 -16.86 3.03
N THR A 237 -4.36 -15.76 2.32
CA THR A 237 -5.28 -15.67 1.18
C THR A 237 -4.45 -15.64 -0.11
N GLU A 238 -4.64 -16.63 -0.96
CA GLU A 238 -3.99 -16.70 -2.28
C GLU A 238 -4.98 -16.32 -3.39
N ILE A 239 -4.61 -15.35 -4.22
CA ILE A 239 -5.34 -14.95 -5.41
C ILE A 239 -4.50 -15.36 -6.62
N ARG A 240 -4.88 -16.49 -7.23
CA ARG A 240 -4.18 -17.09 -8.38
C ARG A 240 -4.85 -16.80 -9.72
N SER A 241 -6.05 -16.23 -9.72
CA SER A 241 -6.77 -15.85 -10.93
C SER A 241 -7.78 -14.76 -10.60
N GLY A 242 -8.14 -13.96 -11.60
CA GLY A 242 -8.95 -12.76 -11.38
C GLY A 242 -8.16 -11.66 -10.65
N GLY A 243 -8.86 -10.65 -10.13
CA GLY A 243 -8.23 -9.56 -9.37
C GLY A 243 -7.25 -8.69 -10.18
N GLY A 244 -7.33 -8.72 -11.52
CA GLY A 244 -6.47 -7.90 -12.38
C GLY A 244 -5.02 -8.41 -12.52
N LEU A 245 -4.80 -9.69 -12.25
CA LEU A 245 -3.49 -10.37 -12.34
C LEU A 245 -3.28 -10.96 -13.73
N ALA A 246 -2.03 -10.92 -14.23
CA ALA A 246 -1.68 -11.71 -15.42
C ALA A 246 -1.79 -13.22 -15.14
N GLU A 247 -1.98 -14.03 -16.18
CA GLU A 247 -2.22 -15.47 -16.04
C GLU A 247 -1.09 -16.21 -15.29
N PHE A 248 0.15 -15.74 -15.38
CA PHE A 248 1.29 -16.35 -14.69
C PHE A 248 1.58 -15.73 -13.32
N GLU A 249 0.89 -14.65 -12.93
CA GLU A 249 1.09 -13.92 -11.68
C GLU A 249 0.10 -14.36 -10.59
N MET A 250 0.47 -14.10 -9.34
CA MET A 250 -0.42 -14.23 -8.20
C MET A 250 -0.15 -13.15 -7.16
N LEU A 251 -1.17 -12.90 -6.33
CA LEU A 251 -1.07 -12.13 -5.11
C LEU A 251 -1.34 -13.07 -3.93
N ALA A 252 -0.50 -13.00 -2.90
CA ALA A 252 -0.81 -13.59 -1.61
C ALA A 252 -0.86 -12.50 -0.55
N ALA A 253 -1.87 -12.57 0.31
CA ALA A 253 -2.02 -11.73 1.49
C ALA A 253 -1.91 -12.60 2.74
N VAL A 254 -0.95 -12.27 3.61
CA VAL A 254 -0.72 -12.97 4.87
C VAL A 254 -1.12 -12.03 6.00
N ARG A 255 -1.98 -12.51 6.88
CA ARG A 255 -2.50 -11.75 8.03
C ARG A 255 -2.27 -12.50 9.32
N ARG A 256 -2.14 -11.76 10.41
CA ARG A 256 -2.26 -12.33 11.75
C ARG A 256 -3.72 -12.70 11.98
N LYS A 257 -3.97 -13.90 12.50
CA LYS A 257 -5.30 -14.26 13.01
C LYS A 257 -5.56 -13.45 14.26
N THR A 258 -6.73 -12.84 14.33
CA THR A 258 -7.26 -12.35 15.59
C THR A 258 -7.52 -13.53 16.51
N ALA A 259 -6.90 -13.51 17.69
CA ALA A 259 -7.24 -14.43 18.79
C ALA A 259 -8.68 -14.22 19.26
#